data_AF-A0A4S4DSU5-F1
#
_entry.id   AF-A0A4S4DSU5-F1
#
_cell.length_a   1.000
_cell.length_b   1.000
_cell.length_c   1.000
_cell.angle_alpha   90.00
_cell.angle_beta   90.00
_cell.angle_gamma   90.00
#
_symmetry.space_group_name_H-M   'P 1'
#
loop_
_entity.id
_entity.type
_entity.pdbx_description
1 polymer ?
#
loop_
_entity_poly.entity_id
_entity_poly.type
_entity_poly.pdbx_seq_one_letter_code
_entity_poly.pdbx_strand_id
1 'polypeptide(L)'
;MHPLIESLSRRKIDRSTSSHTSQRKVMDEKIRLKEEQEEFKVLKEEMDVKVGPPKRDEWMTTLPPERKPGVPTQTTKFSRTSKDGRGDTSIWTDNPSERAQKAKMNNLEAYNEAAALASTDQENKITNSDAALVDEYNKRKRPKSLVEKHREAARTSSSSKKKSKQERAKEEWEGQHPWKPWDREKDLTAGRQSVKLYAEDMSQGLASRFSSGTFQRNFL
;
A
#
# COMPACT_ATOMS: atom_id res chain seq x y z
N MET A 1 -13.45 67.97 -51.83
CA MET A 1 -13.90 67.41 -50.54
C MET A 1 -14.68 66.13 -50.86
N HIS A 2 -14.56 65.07 -50.04
CA HIS A 2 -15.17 63.72 -50.16
C HIS A 2 -14.25 62.61 -50.71
N PRO A 3 -13.39 62.07 -49.83
CA PRO A 3 -13.34 60.60 -49.69
C PRO A 3 -13.12 60.21 -48.22
N LEU A 4 -14.16 60.26 -47.38
CA LEU A 4 -14.07 59.80 -45.98
C LEU A 4 -15.26 58.94 -45.51
N ILE A 5 -16.24 58.64 -46.37
CA ILE A 5 -17.48 57.96 -45.93
C ILE A 5 -17.46 56.45 -46.22
N GLU A 6 -16.67 55.94 -47.17
CA GLU A 6 -16.67 54.49 -47.52
C GLU A 6 -15.86 53.57 -46.60
N SER A 7 -14.90 54.10 -45.82
CA SER A 7 -14.01 53.26 -44.97
C SER A 7 -14.63 52.82 -43.64
N LEU A 8 -15.74 53.44 -43.23
CA LEU A 8 -16.48 53.11 -42.00
C LEU A 8 -17.55 52.04 -42.24
N SER A 9 -18.05 51.90 -43.47
CA SER A 9 -19.06 50.90 -43.81
C SER A 9 -18.47 49.49 -43.98
N ARG A 10 -17.29 49.36 -44.63
CA ARG A 10 -16.62 48.05 -44.80
C ARG A 10 -16.15 47.44 -43.46
N ARG A 11 -15.59 48.25 -42.55
CA ARG A 11 -15.11 47.78 -41.23
C ARG A 11 -16.20 47.19 -40.32
N LYS A 12 -17.46 47.59 -40.47
CA LYS A 12 -18.57 47.03 -39.67
C LYS A 12 -19.04 45.67 -40.19
N ILE A 13 -18.89 45.39 -41.49
CA ILE A 13 -19.28 44.12 -42.12
C ILE A 13 -18.26 43.02 -41.81
N ASP A 14 -16.98 43.36 -41.72
CA ASP A 14 -15.91 42.38 -41.43
C ASP A 14 -15.87 41.94 -39.95
N ARG A 15 -16.32 42.80 -39.02
CA ARG A 15 -16.37 42.46 -37.58
C ARG A 15 -17.52 41.51 -37.23
N SER A 16 -18.65 41.59 -37.94
CA SER A 16 -19.82 40.72 -37.69
C SER A 16 -19.65 39.31 -38.27
N THR A 17 -18.92 39.17 -39.38
CA THR A 17 -18.59 37.88 -39.99
C THR A 17 -17.49 37.14 -39.20
N SER A 18 -16.54 37.89 -38.63
CA SER A 18 -15.50 37.38 -37.73
C SER A 18 -16.06 36.83 -36.41
N SER A 19 -17.03 37.51 -35.79
CA SER A 19 -17.68 36.98 -34.57
C SER A 19 -18.53 35.74 -34.87
N HIS A 20 -19.24 35.72 -36.00
CA HIS A 20 -20.08 34.59 -36.39
C HIS A 20 -19.25 33.33 -36.72
N THR A 21 -18.10 33.48 -37.37
CA THR A 21 -17.17 32.37 -37.61
C THR A 21 -16.51 31.88 -36.32
N SER A 22 -16.23 32.77 -35.37
CA SER A 22 -15.71 32.37 -34.05
C SER A 22 -16.75 31.58 -33.24
N GLN A 23 -18.03 31.97 -33.28
CA GLN A 23 -19.12 31.23 -32.64
C GLN A 23 -19.36 29.86 -33.30
N ARG A 24 -19.27 29.77 -34.63
CA ARG A 24 -19.37 28.49 -35.36
C ARG A 24 -18.26 27.51 -34.93
N LYS A 25 -17.01 27.96 -34.83
CA LYS A 25 -15.89 27.13 -34.35
C LYS A 25 -16.12 26.57 -32.94
N VAL A 26 -16.65 27.38 -32.03
CA VAL A 26 -16.98 26.94 -30.66
C VAL A 26 -18.09 25.89 -30.66
N MET A 27 -19.08 26.03 -31.54
CA MET A 27 -20.16 25.04 -31.66
C MET A 27 -19.65 23.74 -32.27
N ASP A 28 -18.78 23.79 -33.27
CA ASP A 28 -18.18 22.61 -33.91
C ASP A 28 -17.28 21.84 -32.92
N GLU A 29 -16.49 22.53 -32.09
CA GLU A 29 -15.72 21.89 -31.00
C GLU A 29 -16.64 21.24 -29.97
N LYS A 30 -17.78 21.87 -29.65
CA LYS A 30 -18.74 21.32 -28.69
C LYS A 30 -19.46 20.09 -29.23
N ILE A 31 -19.71 20.03 -30.54
CA ILE A 31 -20.25 18.85 -31.22
C ILE A 31 -19.24 17.72 -31.16
N ARG A 32 -17.97 17.99 -31.51
CA ARG A 32 -16.90 16.98 -31.45
C ARG A 32 -16.71 16.40 -30.05
N LEU A 33 -16.69 17.24 -29.02
CA LEU A 33 -16.59 16.77 -27.63
C LEU A 33 -17.79 15.92 -27.21
N LYS A 34 -18.97 16.18 -27.78
CA LYS A 34 -20.18 15.41 -27.48
C LYS A 34 -20.19 14.07 -28.22
N GLU A 35 -19.71 14.04 -29.46
CA GLU A 35 -19.49 12.81 -30.22
C GLU A 35 -18.43 11.93 -29.54
N GLU A 36 -17.28 12.49 -29.13
CA GLU A 36 -16.25 11.74 -28.39
C GLU A 36 -16.79 11.18 -27.05
N GLN A 37 -17.68 11.91 -26.37
CA GLN A 37 -18.35 11.43 -25.15
C GLN A 37 -19.34 10.29 -25.44
N GLU A 38 -20.06 10.33 -26.56
CA GLU A 38 -20.96 9.24 -26.95
C GLU A 38 -20.18 8.01 -27.45
N GLU A 39 -19.11 8.21 -28.22
CA GLU A 39 -18.19 7.13 -28.61
C GLU A 39 -17.58 6.45 -27.38
N PHE A 40 -17.18 7.21 -26.37
CA PHE A 40 -16.64 6.65 -25.13
C PHE A 40 -17.68 5.85 -24.34
N LYS A 41 -18.95 6.29 -24.34
CA LYS A 41 -20.06 5.55 -23.72
C LYS A 41 -20.34 4.24 -24.46
N VAL A 42 -20.41 4.28 -25.78
CA VAL A 42 -20.63 3.09 -26.62
C VAL A 42 -19.49 2.09 -26.47
N LEU A 43 -18.23 2.55 -26.48
CA LEU A 43 -17.07 1.67 -26.24
C LEU A 43 -17.11 1.02 -24.85
N LYS A 44 -17.55 1.77 -23.83
CA LYS A 44 -17.68 1.24 -22.48
C LYS A 44 -18.81 0.21 -22.40
N GLU A 45 -19.95 0.47 -23.00
CA GLU A 45 -21.07 -0.47 -23.08
C GLU A 45 -20.70 -1.72 -23.89
N GLU A 46 -19.92 -1.60 -24.97
CA GLU A 46 -19.45 -2.75 -25.75
C GLU A 46 -18.42 -3.59 -24.98
N MET A 47 -17.55 -2.97 -24.19
CA MET A 47 -16.64 -3.66 -23.27
C MET A 47 -17.42 -4.40 -22.17
N ASP A 48 -18.48 -3.82 -21.63
CA ASP A 48 -19.31 -4.43 -20.57
C ASP A 48 -20.20 -5.57 -21.10
N VAL A 49 -20.64 -5.53 -22.37
CA VAL A 49 -21.44 -6.60 -23.00
C VAL A 49 -20.59 -7.82 -23.40
N LYS A 50 -19.28 -7.65 -23.63
CA LYS A 50 -18.38 -8.76 -24.02
C LYS A 50 -17.90 -9.62 -22.86
N VAL A 51 -18.03 -9.15 -21.62
CA VAL A 51 -17.64 -9.91 -20.41
C VAL A 51 -18.88 -10.59 -19.83
N GLY A 52 -19.34 -11.64 -20.51
CA GLY A 52 -20.09 -12.67 -19.79
C GLY A 52 -19.25 -13.15 -18.60
N PRO A 53 -19.87 -13.50 -17.44
CA PRO A 53 -19.13 -13.89 -16.25
C PRO A 53 -18.07 -14.93 -16.62
N PRO A 54 -16.80 -14.75 -16.21
CA PRO A 54 -15.69 -15.55 -16.68
C PRO A 54 -16.03 -17.03 -16.52
N LYS A 55 -16.02 -17.76 -17.65
CA LYS A 55 -16.36 -19.18 -17.67
C LYS A 55 -15.32 -19.91 -16.84
N ARG A 56 -15.70 -20.26 -15.60
CA ARG A 56 -14.80 -20.89 -14.64
C ARG A 56 -14.30 -22.23 -15.16
N ASP A 57 -12.99 -22.40 -15.10
CA ASP A 57 -12.33 -23.62 -15.55
C ASP A 57 -12.91 -24.86 -14.88
N GLU A 58 -12.89 -25.99 -15.58
CA GLU A 58 -13.52 -27.23 -15.14
C GLU A 58 -12.94 -27.72 -13.81
N TRP A 59 -11.64 -27.51 -13.55
CA TRP A 59 -10.99 -27.81 -12.27
C TRP A 59 -11.53 -27.00 -11.08
N MET A 60 -12.22 -25.88 -11.33
CA MET A 60 -12.88 -25.05 -10.32
C MET A 60 -14.31 -25.52 -10.00
N THR A 61 -14.87 -26.47 -10.75
CA THR A 61 -16.29 -26.89 -10.59
C THR A 61 -16.58 -28.38 -10.63
N THR A 62 -15.71 -29.18 -11.25
CA THR A 62 -15.82 -30.63 -11.13
C THR A 62 -15.13 -31.05 -9.84
N LEU A 63 -15.92 -31.35 -8.82
CA LEU A 63 -15.38 -31.95 -7.59
C LEU A 63 -14.70 -33.28 -7.95
N PRO A 64 -13.52 -33.59 -7.39
CA PRO A 64 -12.91 -34.89 -7.54
C PRO A 64 -13.90 -36.01 -7.17
N PRO A 65 -13.97 -37.11 -7.93
CA PRO A 65 -15.01 -38.14 -7.82
C PRO A 65 -15.11 -38.82 -6.45
N GLU A 66 -14.11 -38.66 -5.57
CA GLU A 66 -14.17 -39.15 -4.19
C GLU A 66 -15.12 -38.34 -3.28
N ARG A 67 -15.55 -37.15 -3.70
CA ARG A 67 -16.44 -36.27 -2.93
C ARG A 67 -17.84 -36.30 -3.53
N LYS A 68 -18.58 -37.39 -3.29
CA LYS A 68 -19.98 -37.53 -3.66
C LYS A 68 -20.83 -36.40 -3.04
N PRO A 69 -21.82 -35.83 -3.75
CA PRO A 69 -22.76 -34.87 -3.16
C PRO A 69 -23.55 -35.57 -2.04
N GLY A 70 -23.28 -35.24 -0.78
CA GLY A 70 -23.95 -35.86 0.38
C GLY A 70 -23.12 -35.95 1.66
N VAL A 71 -21.81 -35.74 1.62
CA VAL A 71 -21.00 -35.64 2.85
C VAL A 71 -21.21 -34.24 3.46
N PRO A 72 -21.57 -34.10 4.75
CA PRO A 72 -21.78 -32.80 5.38
C PRO A 72 -20.45 -32.07 5.54
N THR A 73 -20.04 -31.33 4.51
CA THR A 73 -18.99 -30.34 4.64
C THR A 73 -19.53 -29.15 5.43
N GLN A 74 -18.79 -28.73 6.45
CA GLN A 74 -19.01 -27.50 7.20
C GLN A 74 -19.57 -26.35 6.34
N THR A 75 -20.50 -25.58 6.90
CA THR A 75 -21.27 -24.57 6.17
C THR A 75 -20.35 -23.52 5.55
N THR A 76 -20.18 -23.56 4.24
CA THR A 76 -19.36 -22.58 3.48
C THR A 76 -20.15 -21.31 3.18
N LYS A 77 -21.04 -20.90 4.08
CA LYS A 77 -21.84 -19.69 3.90
C LYS A 77 -21.00 -18.52 4.38
N PHE A 78 -20.33 -17.85 3.44
CA PHE A 78 -19.72 -16.56 3.70
C PHE A 78 -20.78 -15.56 4.15
N SER A 79 -20.44 -14.67 5.09
CA SER A 79 -21.34 -13.59 5.49
C SER A 79 -21.68 -12.75 4.26
N ARG A 80 -22.97 -12.59 3.98
CA ARG A 80 -23.45 -11.75 2.87
C ARG A 80 -23.33 -10.26 3.15
N THR A 81 -22.96 -9.89 4.38
CA THR A 81 -22.73 -8.51 4.79
C THR A 81 -21.29 -8.13 4.46
N SER A 82 -21.11 -7.02 3.75
CA SER A 82 -19.79 -6.39 3.59
C SER A 82 -19.25 -6.00 4.96
N LYS A 83 -17.96 -6.25 5.20
CA LYS A 83 -17.29 -5.90 6.45
C LYS A 83 -16.53 -4.61 6.22
N ASP A 84 -17.21 -3.48 6.42
CA ASP A 84 -16.76 -2.13 6.05
C ASP A 84 -15.61 -1.56 6.93
N GLY A 85 -14.80 -2.42 7.55
CA GLY A 85 -13.76 -2.00 8.50
C GLY A 85 -12.34 -2.43 8.16
N ARG A 86 -12.12 -3.23 7.12
CA ARG A 86 -10.78 -3.82 6.86
C ARG A 86 -9.97 -3.11 5.78
N GLY A 87 -10.51 -2.02 5.23
CA GLY A 87 -9.92 -1.32 4.09
C GLY A 87 -9.90 -2.19 2.83
N ASP A 88 -9.23 -1.71 1.80
CA ASP A 88 -9.11 -2.42 0.54
C ASP A 88 -8.20 -3.66 0.68
N THR A 89 -8.82 -4.84 0.62
CA THR A 89 -8.12 -6.15 0.69
C THR A 89 -7.86 -6.77 -0.67
N SER A 90 -8.26 -6.09 -1.77
CA SER A 90 -8.11 -6.61 -3.13
C SER A 90 -6.69 -6.54 -3.67
N ILE A 91 -5.71 -6.07 -2.88
CA ILE A 91 -4.32 -5.94 -3.30
C ILE A 91 -3.68 -7.28 -3.73
N TRP A 92 -4.15 -8.40 -3.18
CA TRP A 92 -3.71 -9.76 -3.55
C TRP A 92 -4.51 -10.35 -4.72
N THR A 93 -5.71 -9.84 -4.99
CA THR A 93 -6.59 -10.32 -6.07
C THR A 93 -6.49 -9.49 -7.35
N ASP A 94 -5.95 -8.27 -7.27
CA ASP A 94 -5.84 -7.34 -8.39
C ASP A 94 -4.77 -7.78 -9.41
N ASN A 95 -5.14 -7.73 -10.69
CA ASN A 95 -4.20 -7.84 -11.79
C ASN A 95 -3.29 -6.59 -11.87
N PRO A 96 -2.08 -6.68 -12.48
CA PRO A 96 -1.18 -5.53 -12.61
C PRO A 96 -1.82 -4.30 -13.29
N SER A 97 -2.71 -4.51 -14.26
CA SER A 97 -3.48 -3.45 -14.94
C SER A 97 -4.51 -2.80 -14.02
N GLU A 98 -5.22 -3.59 -13.23
CA GLU A 98 -6.24 -3.13 -12.27
C GLU A 98 -5.59 -2.35 -11.14
N ARG A 99 -4.44 -2.82 -10.64
CA ARG A 99 -3.63 -2.09 -9.65
C ARG A 99 -3.21 -0.72 -10.18
N ALA A 100 -2.80 -0.63 -11.45
CA ALA A 100 -2.41 0.65 -12.05
C ALA A 100 -3.62 1.60 -12.19
N GLN A 101 -4.78 1.10 -12.58
CA GLN A 101 -6.01 1.89 -12.65
C GLN A 101 -6.45 2.37 -11.28
N LYS A 102 -6.45 1.49 -10.27
CA LYS A 102 -6.77 1.87 -8.88
C LYS A 102 -5.80 2.92 -8.35
N ALA A 103 -4.51 2.79 -8.61
CA ALA A 103 -3.52 3.78 -8.22
C ALA A 103 -3.82 5.16 -8.82
N LYS A 104 -4.25 5.23 -10.08
CA LYS A 104 -4.71 6.48 -10.71
C LYS A 104 -5.93 7.06 -10.00
N MET A 105 -6.93 6.24 -9.71
CA MET A 105 -8.15 6.68 -9.02
C MET A 105 -7.84 7.19 -7.61
N ASN A 106 -7.05 6.45 -6.83
CA ASN A 106 -6.63 6.87 -5.50
C ASN A 106 -5.81 8.17 -5.53
N ASN A 107 -4.98 8.36 -6.55
CA ASN A 107 -4.24 9.60 -6.72
C ASN A 107 -5.17 10.80 -6.95
N LEU A 108 -6.18 10.66 -7.82
CA LEU A 108 -7.19 11.70 -8.05
C LEU A 108 -8.00 12.00 -6.79
N GLU A 109 -8.39 10.97 -6.04
CA GLU A 109 -9.10 11.11 -4.77
C GLU A 109 -8.26 11.87 -3.74
N ALA A 110 -6.99 11.50 -3.58
CA ALA A 110 -6.06 12.21 -2.68
C ALA A 110 -5.87 13.69 -3.06
N TYR A 111 -5.85 14.03 -4.35
CA TYR A 111 -5.83 15.42 -4.80
C TYR A 111 -7.09 16.18 -4.40
N ASN A 112 -8.26 15.57 -4.56
CA ASN A 112 -9.53 16.18 -4.18
C ASN A 112 -9.66 16.35 -2.66
N GLU A 113 -9.25 15.34 -1.89
CA GLU A 113 -9.18 15.40 -0.43
C GLU A 113 -8.23 16.49 0.04
N ALA A 114 -7.03 16.60 -0.55
CA ALA A 114 -6.08 17.66 -0.22
C ALA A 114 -6.63 19.06 -0.55
N ALA A 115 -7.32 19.21 -1.68
CA ALA A 115 -7.98 20.46 -2.03
C ALA A 115 -9.10 20.82 -1.05
N ALA A 116 -9.88 19.83 -0.59
CA ALA A 116 -10.90 20.02 0.45
C ALA A 116 -10.26 20.39 1.79
N LEU A 117 -9.19 19.70 2.21
CA LEU A 117 -8.47 20.01 3.45
C LEU A 117 -7.90 21.43 3.44
N ALA A 118 -7.31 21.86 2.32
CA ALA A 118 -6.80 23.22 2.16
C ALA A 118 -7.88 24.30 2.37
N SER A 119 -9.14 24.01 2.03
CA SER A 119 -10.26 24.91 2.32
C SER A 119 -10.66 24.93 3.81
N THR A 120 -10.44 23.84 4.54
CA THR A 120 -10.71 23.70 5.98
C THR A 120 -9.56 24.13 6.90
N ASP A 121 -8.41 24.50 6.33
CA ASP A 121 -7.16 24.78 7.06
C ASP A 121 -7.30 25.84 8.17
N GLN A 122 -8.27 26.75 8.10
CA GLN A 122 -8.44 27.79 9.11
C GLN A 122 -8.97 27.27 10.45
N GLU A 123 -9.90 26.31 10.43
CA GLU A 123 -10.46 25.71 11.64
C GLU A 123 -9.45 24.73 12.28
N ASN A 124 -8.72 24.01 11.43
CA ASN A 124 -7.65 23.10 11.86
C ASN A 124 -6.46 23.84 12.49
N LYS A 125 -6.16 25.09 12.11
CA LYS A 125 -5.07 25.86 12.74
C LYS A 125 -5.30 26.09 14.24
N ILE A 126 -6.55 26.25 14.66
CA ILE A 126 -6.90 26.50 16.06
C ILE A 126 -6.69 25.23 16.88
N THR A 127 -7.17 24.07 16.42
CA THR A 127 -6.97 22.78 17.09
C THR A 127 -5.52 22.29 17.04
N ASN A 128 -4.78 22.61 15.98
CA ASN A 128 -3.35 22.31 15.86
C ASN A 128 -2.48 23.11 16.84
N SER A 129 -2.93 24.28 17.29
CA SER A 129 -2.14 25.10 18.23
C SER A 129 -2.00 24.41 19.60
N ASP A 130 -3.07 23.79 20.10
CA ASP A 130 -3.05 23.02 21.34
C ASP A 130 -2.26 21.70 21.19
N ALA A 131 -2.42 21.02 20.06
CA ALA A 131 -1.63 19.84 19.73
C ALA A 131 -0.11 20.16 19.65
N ALA A 132 0.26 21.32 19.09
CA ALA A 132 1.64 21.78 19.02
C ALA A 132 2.22 22.04 20.43
N LEU A 133 1.44 22.63 21.35
CA LEU A 133 1.85 22.84 22.73
C LEU A 133 2.12 21.51 23.46
N VAL A 134 1.23 20.53 23.31
CA VAL A 134 1.38 19.20 23.90
C VAL A 134 2.59 18.47 23.30
N ASP A 135 2.81 18.59 21.99
CA ASP A 135 3.98 18.05 21.32
C ASP A 135 5.29 18.67 21.80
N GLU A 136 5.33 19.99 21.99
CA GLU A 136 6.48 20.67 22.58
C GLU A 136 6.76 20.20 24.01
N TYR A 137 5.72 20.09 24.83
CA TYR A 137 5.84 19.56 26.19
C TYR A 137 6.38 18.12 26.17
N ASN A 138 5.82 17.26 25.32
CA ASN A 138 6.25 15.89 25.15
C ASN A 138 7.70 15.82 24.67
N LYS A 139 8.12 16.62 23.67
CA LYS A 139 9.52 16.64 23.22
C LYS A 139 10.50 17.03 24.33
N ARG A 140 10.11 17.96 25.22
CA ARG A 140 10.97 18.46 26.31
C ARG A 140 11.00 17.52 27.53
N LYS A 141 9.88 16.86 27.86
CA LYS A 141 9.71 16.09 29.10
C LYS A 141 9.65 14.58 28.90
N ARG A 142 9.37 14.10 27.69
CA ARG A 142 9.28 12.66 27.42
C ARG A 142 10.68 12.08 27.24
N PRO A 143 11.00 10.95 27.89
CA PRO A 143 12.22 10.22 27.59
C PRO A 143 12.13 9.65 26.16
N LYS A 144 13.29 9.53 25.48
CA LYS A 144 13.38 8.96 24.13
C LYS A 144 12.60 7.65 24.03
N SER A 145 11.66 7.58 23.10
CA SER A 145 10.83 6.39 22.87
C SER A 145 11.69 5.22 22.42
N LEU A 146 11.29 3.98 22.74
CA LEU A 146 11.95 2.78 22.23
C LEU A 146 12.07 2.82 20.69
N VAL A 147 11.00 3.22 20.01
CA VAL A 147 10.96 3.36 18.55
C VAL A 147 11.94 4.42 18.06
N GLU A 148 12.06 5.53 18.79
CA GLU A 148 13.00 6.60 18.47
C GLU A 148 14.45 6.14 18.67
N LYS A 149 14.75 5.42 19.75
CA LYS A 149 16.05 4.77 19.96
C LYS A 149 16.39 3.80 18.83
N HIS A 150 15.43 2.99 18.37
CA HIS A 150 15.64 2.11 17.22
C HIS A 150 15.86 2.88 15.93
N ARG A 151 15.13 3.98 15.69
CA ARG A 151 15.32 4.84 14.51
C ARG A 151 16.65 5.57 14.53
N GLU A 152 17.05 6.12 15.68
CA GLU A 152 18.38 6.71 15.89
C GLU A 152 19.46 5.65 15.67
N ALA A 153 19.35 4.48 16.29
CA ALA A 153 20.29 3.37 16.11
C ALA A 153 20.35 2.90 14.64
N ALA A 154 19.22 2.85 13.93
CA ALA A 154 19.19 2.53 12.51
C ALA A 154 19.83 3.63 11.65
N ARG A 155 19.64 4.91 11.99
CA ARG A 155 20.26 6.05 11.29
C ARG A 155 21.77 6.12 11.55
N THR A 156 22.20 5.91 12.80
CA THR A 156 23.63 5.91 13.17
C THR A 156 24.35 4.66 12.63
N SER A 157 23.69 3.50 12.65
CA SER A 157 24.23 2.27 12.05
C SER A 157 24.15 2.26 10.52
N SER A 158 23.26 3.02 9.89
CA SER A 158 23.26 3.15 8.42
C SER A 158 24.27 4.17 7.90
N SER A 159 24.57 5.23 8.67
CA SER A 159 25.61 6.21 8.32
C SER A 159 27.03 5.62 8.44
N SER A 160 27.31 4.88 9.52
CA SER A 160 28.63 4.25 9.74
C SER A 160 28.86 2.98 8.91
N LYS A 161 27.88 2.55 8.10
CA LYS A 161 27.92 1.23 7.47
C LYS A 161 27.57 1.20 5.98
N LYS A 162 27.34 2.37 5.37
CA LYS A 162 26.95 2.52 3.96
C LYS A 162 28.07 2.32 2.94
N LYS A 163 29.25 1.84 3.33
CA LYS A 163 30.30 1.48 2.36
C LYS A 163 31.02 0.15 2.60
N SER A 164 30.56 -0.69 3.55
CA SER A 164 31.23 -1.97 3.79
C SER A 164 30.36 -3.13 4.29
N LYS A 165 29.05 -2.96 4.55
CA LYS A 165 28.22 -4.05 5.09
C LYS A 165 27.14 -4.60 4.15
N GLN A 166 26.93 -4.06 2.95
CA GLN A 166 25.96 -4.70 2.05
C GLN A 166 26.56 -5.91 1.33
N GLU A 167 27.85 -5.89 0.99
CA GLU A 167 28.58 -7.08 0.54
C GLU A 167 28.88 -8.01 1.71
N ARG A 168 29.45 -7.48 2.81
CA ARG A 168 29.73 -8.31 3.99
C ARG A 168 28.48 -8.89 4.66
N ALA A 169 27.31 -8.26 4.63
CA ALA A 169 26.12 -8.88 5.23
C ALA A 169 25.55 -10.04 4.41
N LYS A 170 25.88 -10.17 3.11
CA LYS A 170 25.56 -11.35 2.32
C LYS A 170 26.67 -12.40 2.44
N GLU A 171 27.93 -11.97 2.33
CA GLU A 171 29.11 -12.83 2.40
C GLU A 171 29.39 -13.38 3.83
N GLU A 172 29.17 -12.57 4.88
CA GLU A 172 29.21 -13.01 6.28
C GLU A 172 27.96 -13.84 6.63
N TRP A 173 26.78 -13.57 6.04
CA TRP A 173 25.58 -14.41 6.27
C TRP A 173 25.71 -15.79 5.63
N GLU A 174 26.19 -15.86 4.38
CA GLU A 174 26.31 -17.12 3.63
C GLU A 174 27.28 -18.13 4.29
N GLY A 175 28.08 -17.70 5.28
CA GLY A 175 28.93 -18.58 6.10
C GLY A 175 28.64 -18.60 7.61
N GLN A 176 27.95 -17.60 8.17
CA GLN A 176 27.60 -17.50 9.60
C GLN A 176 26.12 -17.78 9.87
N HIS A 177 25.55 -18.77 9.18
CA HIS A 177 24.26 -19.31 9.59
C HIS A 177 24.43 -20.02 10.94
N PRO A 178 23.56 -19.75 11.94
CA PRO A 178 23.57 -20.49 13.22
C PRO A 178 23.21 -21.97 13.03
N TRP A 179 22.79 -22.34 11.81
CA TRP A 179 22.64 -23.70 11.33
C TRP A 179 23.67 -23.96 10.23
N LYS A 180 24.48 -25.00 10.43
CA LYS A 180 25.43 -25.51 9.42
C LYS A 180 24.66 -25.87 8.13
N PRO A 181 25.14 -25.44 6.93
CA PRO A 181 24.55 -25.87 5.67
C PRO A 181 24.54 -27.40 5.57
N TRP A 182 23.39 -27.95 5.19
CA TRP A 182 23.17 -29.39 5.14
C TRP A 182 24.09 -30.03 4.09
N ASP A 183 25.09 -30.77 4.56
CA ASP A 183 26.06 -31.49 3.75
C ASP A 183 25.63 -32.95 3.64
N ARG A 184 25.23 -33.38 2.44
CA ARG A 184 24.69 -34.72 2.20
C ARG A 184 25.68 -35.82 2.58
N GLU A 185 26.99 -35.58 2.56
CA GLU A 185 27.98 -36.62 2.90
C GLU A 185 28.25 -36.70 4.41
N LYS A 186 28.07 -35.60 5.15
CA LYS A 186 28.34 -35.53 6.60
C LYS A 186 27.08 -35.66 7.46
N ASP A 187 25.97 -35.16 6.96
CA ASP A 187 24.72 -35.03 7.69
C ASP A 187 23.74 -36.18 7.34
N LEU A 188 23.96 -36.93 6.26
CA LEU A 188 23.20 -38.16 5.95
C LEU A 188 23.62 -39.35 6.82
N THR A 189 24.86 -39.36 7.32
CA THR A 189 25.37 -40.43 8.18
C THR A 189 25.02 -40.22 9.65
N ALA A 190 23.88 -39.60 9.96
CA ALA A 190 23.37 -39.44 11.33
C ALA A 190 22.93 -40.79 11.93
N GLY A 191 23.89 -41.70 12.11
CA GLY A 191 23.77 -42.81 13.06
C GLY A 191 23.65 -42.28 14.49
N ARG A 192 23.08 -43.09 15.39
CA ARG A 192 22.84 -42.70 16.79
C ARG A 192 24.13 -42.23 17.45
N GLN A 193 24.25 -40.93 17.71
CA GLN A 193 25.37 -40.41 18.51
C GLN A 193 25.14 -40.77 19.98
N SER A 194 26.01 -41.61 20.54
CA SER A 194 26.02 -41.92 21.97
C SER A 194 26.68 -40.75 22.73
N VAL A 195 25.90 -39.74 23.06
CA VAL A 195 26.38 -38.62 23.89
C VAL A 195 26.46 -39.08 25.34
N LYS A 196 27.65 -38.98 25.95
CA LYS A 196 27.85 -39.28 27.38
C LYS A 196 27.42 -38.05 28.18
N LEU A 197 26.22 -38.10 28.75
CA LEU A 197 25.71 -37.03 29.61
C LEU A 197 26.33 -37.16 31.01
N TYR A 198 27.40 -36.43 31.25
CA TYR A 198 28.03 -36.33 32.58
C TYR A 198 27.24 -35.31 33.44
N ALA A 199 26.91 -35.68 34.68
CA ALA A 199 26.05 -34.88 35.56
C ALA A 199 26.60 -33.48 35.86
N GLU A 200 27.92 -33.34 35.87
CA GLU A 200 28.59 -32.08 36.18
C GLU A 200 28.40 -31.05 35.07
N ASP A 201 28.44 -31.49 33.81
CA ASP A 201 28.24 -30.66 32.62
C ASP A 201 26.78 -30.18 32.49
N MET A 202 25.83 -30.99 32.96
CA MET A 202 24.41 -30.61 33.03
C MET A 202 24.12 -29.53 34.07
N SER A 203 24.97 -29.38 35.09
CA SER A 203 24.77 -28.41 36.18
C SER A 203 25.43 -27.05 35.92
N GLN A 204 26.44 -27.01 35.04
CA GLN A 204 27.20 -25.81 34.66
C GLN A 204 26.37 -24.87 33.75
N GLY A 205 25.41 -24.18 34.34
CA GLY A 205 24.60 -23.17 33.63
C GLY A 205 23.24 -22.95 34.28
N LEU A 206 22.72 -23.96 35.00
CA LEU A 206 21.48 -23.86 35.75
C LEU A 206 21.62 -22.93 36.95
N ALA A 207 22.76 -22.94 37.64
CA ALA A 207 22.96 -22.12 38.83
C ALA A 207 23.05 -20.60 38.55
N SER A 208 23.48 -20.19 37.35
CA SER A 208 23.73 -18.76 37.06
C SER A 208 22.45 -17.91 37.02
N ARG A 209 21.32 -18.46 36.59
CA ARG A 209 20.05 -17.73 36.47
C ARG A 209 19.03 -18.10 37.55
N PHE A 210 19.16 -19.27 38.16
CA PHE A 210 18.25 -19.75 39.20
C PHE A 210 18.84 -19.65 40.62
N SER A 211 20.08 -19.16 40.79
CA SER A 211 20.61 -18.72 42.09
C SER A 211 19.98 -17.38 42.50
N SER A 212 18.65 -17.34 42.61
CA SER A 212 17.97 -16.21 43.25
C SER A 212 18.25 -16.26 44.75
N GLY A 213 19.10 -15.34 45.21
CA GLY A 213 19.30 -15.09 46.63
C GLY A 213 17.98 -14.83 47.33
N THR A 214 17.86 -15.37 48.54
CA THR A 214 16.69 -15.24 49.43
C THR A 214 16.31 -13.77 49.60
N PHE A 215 15.16 -13.36 49.08
CA PHE A 215 14.60 -12.03 49.33
C PHE A 215 13.41 -12.19 50.27
N GLN A 216 13.58 -11.77 51.52
CA GLN A 216 12.48 -11.67 52.48
C GLN A 216 11.69 -10.41 52.13
N ARG A 217 10.49 -10.59 51.56
CA ARG A 217 9.52 -9.50 51.41
C ARG A 217 8.85 -9.26 52.75
N ASN A 218 9.20 -8.16 53.40
CA ASN A 218 8.44 -7.65 54.53
C ASN A 218 7.28 -6.82 53.97
N PHE A 219 6.06 -7.29 54.17
CA PHE A 219 4.86 -6.49 53.94
C PHE A 219 4.63 -5.62 55.17
N LEU A 220 4.49 -4.30 54.97
CA LEU A 220 3.94 -3.39 55.97
C LEU A 220 2.41 -3.51 56.01
#